data_AF-A0A9D6SGF8-F1
#
_entry.id   AF-A0A9D6SGF8-F1
#
_cell.length_a   1.000
_cell.length_b   1.000
_cell.length_c   1.000
_cell.angle_alpha   90.00
_cell.angle_beta   90.00
_cell.angle_gamma   90.00
#
_symmetry.space_group_name_H-M   'P 1'
#
loop_
_entity.id
_entity.type
_entity.pdbx_description
1 polymer ?
#
loop_
_entity_poly.entity_id
_entity_poly.type
_entity_poly.pdbx_seq_one_letter_code
_entity_poly.pdbx_strand_id
1 'polypeptide(L)'
;MINWRSSLVWTLLVSVSFLPISDCALWAKPGAAAPLTMTRDSVWLLGEGADVKIQLTDGQKLKGEIKSYGEEGLVLDAKGEKAAQTVKYNDIAELKPAKKSYKASGVPDPVKARAAVVGLGVGQHIKVKFDGDRVLHGHITAIGPDRFTIMPDKQQAPVEVAYNSMQLVHENPGAGATLVLLLVVAGAIAIAAVALTGSDTVRGSF
;
A
#
# COMPACT_ATOMS: atom_id res chain seq x y z
N MET A 1 43.21 -38.05 -33.52
CA MET A 1 42.72 -38.14 -32.13
C MET A 1 41.79 -36.96 -31.89
N ILE A 2 40.50 -37.25 -31.74
CA ILE A 2 39.40 -36.28 -31.73
C ILE A 2 39.07 -35.96 -30.28
N ASN A 3 39.33 -34.72 -29.86
CA ASN A 3 39.18 -34.29 -28.47
C ASN A 3 37.71 -33.95 -28.17
N TRP A 4 37.06 -34.85 -27.44
CA TRP A 4 35.62 -34.90 -27.15
C TRP A 4 35.14 -33.97 -26.02
N ARG A 5 35.89 -32.91 -25.67
CA ARG A 5 35.59 -32.10 -24.46
C ARG A 5 35.03 -30.70 -24.73
N SER A 6 34.77 -30.33 -25.98
CA SER A 6 34.29 -28.99 -26.35
C SER A 6 32.83 -28.95 -26.85
N SER A 7 31.94 -29.81 -26.32
CA SER A 7 30.54 -29.86 -26.78
C SER A 7 29.50 -29.97 -25.65
N LEU A 8 29.82 -29.47 -24.45
CA LEU A 8 28.87 -29.45 -23.32
C LEU A 8 28.65 -28.06 -22.69
N VAL A 9 29.29 -27.01 -23.21
CA VAL A 9 29.14 -25.63 -22.72
C VAL A 9 28.22 -24.78 -23.63
N TRP A 10 27.95 -25.22 -24.86
CA TRP A 10 27.12 -24.48 -25.81
C TRP A 10 25.63 -24.84 -25.79
N THR A 11 25.20 -25.78 -24.94
CA THR A 11 23.80 -26.26 -24.89
C THR A 11 22.96 -25.66 -23.77
N LEU A 12 23.46 -24.65 -23.04
CA LEU A 12 22.71 -23.97 -21.97
C LEU A 12 22.47 -22.46 -22.22
N LEU A 13 22.83 -21.96 -23.40
CA LEU A 13 22.59 -20.56 -23.81
C LEU A 13 21.41 -20.39 -24.80
N VAL A 14 20.66 -21.46 -25.10
CA VAL A 14 19.57 -21.45 -26.11
C VAL A 14 18.28 -22.08 -25.53
N SER A 15 17.93 -21.77 -24.29
CA SER A 15 16.65 -22.23 -23.70
C SER A 15 15.93 -21.15 -22.88
N VAL A 16 16.23 -19.87 -23.11
CA VAL A 16 15.52 -18.73 -22.48
C VAL A 16 15.15 -17.66 -23.52
N SER A 17 14.70 -18.07 -24.71
CA SER A 17 14.28 -17.10 -25.75
C SER A 17 12.98 -17.44 -26.48
N PHE A 18 12.24 -18.46 -26.03
CA PHE A 18 10.91 -18.79 -26.56
C PHE A 18 9.92 -19.05 -25.44
N LEU A 19 9.81 -18.10 -24.51
CA LEU A 19 8.51 -17.90 -23.86
C LEU A 19 7.69 -17.08 -24.86
N PRO A 20 6.54 -17.57 -25.34
CA PRO A 20 5.60 -16.69 -25.99
C PRO A 20 5.32 -15.57 -25.00
N ILE A 21 5.47 -14.34 -25.47
CA ILE A 21 4.86 -13.16 -24.86
C ILE A 21 3.35 -13.34 -25.09
N SER A 22 2.78 -14.37 -24.48
CA SER A 22 1.35 -14.45 -24.28
C SER A 22 1.07 -13.35 -23.29
N ASP A 23 0.44 -12.31 -23.81
CA ASP A 23 -0.30 -11.30 -23.08
C ASP A 23 -0.63 -11.74 -21.65
N CYS A 24 0.19 -11.31 -20.69
CA CYS A 24 -0.28 -11.11 -19.32
C CYS A 24 -1.11 -9.82 -19.28
N ALA A 25 -2.07 -9.69 -20.20
CA ALA A 25 -3.33 -8.99 -19.98
C ALA A 25 -4.22 -9.91 -19.11
N LEU A 26 -3.69 -10.36 -17.98
CA LEU A 26 -4.39 -11.22 -17.04
C LEU A 26 -4.31 -10.58 -15.67
N TRP A 27 -4.89 -9.38 -15.54
CA TRP A 27 -5.48 -8.81 -14.32
C TRP A 27 -6.49 -7.71 -14.70
N ALA A 28 -7.32 -7.94 -15.71
CA ALA A 28 -8.63 -7.29 -15.73
C ALA A 28 -9.59 -8.21 -14.97
N LYS A 29 -9.50 -8.19 -13.64
CA LYS A 29 -10.60 -8.68 -12.82
C LYS A 29 -11.80 -7.81 -13.23
N PRO A 30 -12.90 -8.36 -13.76
CA PRO A 30 -14.06 -7.54 -14.08
C PRO A 30 -14.43 -6.82 -12.80
N GLY A 31 -14.26 -5.50 -12.80
CA GLY A 31 -14.63 -4.64 -11.71
C GLY A 31 -16.13 -4.72 -11.57
N ALA A 32 -16.61 -5.69 -10.80
CA ALA A 32 -17.93 -5.61 -10.23
C ALA A 32 -17.94 -4.26 -9.50
N ALA A 33 -18.67 -3.31 -10.06
CA ALA A 33 -18.85 -2.00 -9.45
C ALA A 33 -19.17 -2.24 -7.98
N ALA A 34 -18.43 -1.59 -7.08
CA ALA A 34 -18.74 -1.69 -5.66
C ALA A 34 -20.22 -1.31 -5.47
N PRO A 35 -21.01 -2.09 -4.72
CA PRO A 35 -22.41 -1.76 -4.51
C PRO A 35 -22.49 -0.35 -3.92
N LEU A 36 -23.41 0.47 -4.46
CA LEU A 36 -23.47 1.91 -4.21
C LEU A 36 -23.50 2.30 -2.72
N THR A 37 -24.08 1.43 -1.89
CA THR A 37 -24.13 1.57 -0.44
C THR A 37 -22.72 1.60 0.18
N MET A 38 -21.84 0.69 -0.24
CA MET A 38 -20.46 0.62 0.27
C MET A 38 -19.64 1.86 -0.12
N THR A 39 -19.86 2.41 -1.31
CA THR A 39 -19.16 3.61 -1.80
C THR A 39 -19.65 4.86 -1.07
N ARG A 40 -20.97 5.01 -0.86
CA ARG A 40 -21.54 6.14 -0.13
C ARG A 40 -21.11 6.14 1.34
N ASP A 41 -21.17 5.00 2.00
CA ASP A 41 -20.75 4.86 3.41
C ASP A 41 -19.25 5.14 3.56
N SER A 42 -18.43 4.73 2.59
CA SER A 42 -17.00 5.06 2.56
C SER A 42 -16.76 6.56 2.39
N VAL A 43 -17.48 7.24 1.50
CA VAL A 43 -17.38 8.70 1.34
C VAL A 43 -17.82 9.43 2.60
N TRP A 44 -18.92 8.99 3.22
CA TRP A 44 -19.38 9.54 4.49
C TRP A 44 -18.33 9.38 5.59
N LEU A 45 -17.74 8.19 5.71
CA LEU A 45 -16.70 7.90 6.69
C LEU A 45 -15.44 8.73 6.45
N LEU A 46 -15.10 9.06 5.20
CA LEU A 46 -13.96 9.94 4.89
C LEU A 46 -14.28 11.40 5.20
N GLY A 47 -15.44 11.87 4.77
CA GLY A 47 -15.92 13.24 4.95
C GLY A 47 -15.25 14.25 4.01
N GLU A 48 -15.78 15.48 4.02
CA GLU A 48 -15.26 16.62 3.25
C GLU A 48 -13.87 17.03 3.77
N GLY A 49 -12.95 17.35 2.86
CA GLY A 49 -11.54 17.66 3.13
C GLY A 49 -10.61 16.46 3.11
N ALA A 50 -11.13 15.24 2.89
CA ALA A 50 -10.30 14.04 2.76
C ALA A 50 -9.63 13.95 1.39
N ASP A 51 -8.31 13.68 1.39
CA ASP A 51 -7.56 13.34 0.18
C ASP A 51 -7.91 11.90 -0.26
N VAL A 52 -8.45 11.74 -1.47
CA VAL A 52 -8.87 10.43 -2.01
C VAL A 52 -8.25 10.13 -3.37
N LYS A 53 -8.18 8.83 -3.68
CA LYS A 53 -7.86 8.28 -4.99
C LYS A 53 -9.04 7.44 -5.44
N ILE A 54 -9.60 7.81 -6.59
CA ILE A 54 -10.77 7.17 -7.19
C ILE A 54 -10.32 6.49 -8.46
N GLN A 55 -10.73 5.25 -8.66
CA GLN A 55 -10.69 4.59 -9.95
C GLN A 55 -12.12 4.53 -10.48
N LEU A 56 -12.33 5.09 -11.66
CA LEU A 56 -13.60 5.03 -12.35
C LEU A 56 -13.79 3.67 -13.05
N THR A 57 -15.02 3.37 -13.45
CA THR A 57 -15.40 2.16 -14.19
C THR A 57 -14.75 2.06 -15.57
N ASP A 58 -14.37 3.18 -16.17
CA ASP A 58 -13.58 3.24 -17.42
C ASP A 58 -12.06 3.01 -17.19
N GLY A 59 -11.64 2.85 -15.94
CA GLY A 59 -10.24 2.67 -15.54
C GLY A 59 -9.47 3.96 -15.29
N GLN A 60 -10.08 5.13 -15.52
CA GLN A 60 -9.47 6.43 -15.22
C GLN A 60 -9.20 6.55 -13.72
N LYS A 61 -8.03 7.07 -13.36
CA LYS A 61 -7.64 7.28 -11.96
C LYS A 61 -7.63 8.76 -11.65
N LEU A 62 -8.50 9.18 -10.74
CA LEU A 62 -8.59 10.54 -10.23
C LEU A 62 -7.96 10.61 -8.84
N LYS A 63 -7.35 11.74 -8.52
CA LYS A 63 -6.82 12.04 -7.19
C LYS A 63 -7.14 13.47 -6.83
N GLY A 64 -7.77 13.66 -5.68
CA GLY A 64 -8.22 14.98 -5.26
C GLY A 64 -8.73 15.00 -3.83
N GLU A 65 -9.17 16.17 -3.40
CA GLU A 65 -9.82 16.37 -2.11
C GLU A 65 -11.34 16.38 -2.29
N ILE A 66 -12.07 15.72 -1.40
CA ILE A 66 -13.54 15.78 -1.40
C ILE A 66 -13.98 17.17 -0.94
N LYS A 67 -14.60 17.96 -1.81
CA LYS A 67 -15.15 19.28 -1.45
C LYS A 67 -16.58 19.20 -0.92
N SER A 68 -17.38 18.33 -1.51
CA SER A 68 -18.75 18.06 -1.08
C SER A 68 -19.18 16.67 -1.56
N TYR A 69 -20.21 16.13 -0.93
CA TYR A 69 -20.87 14.90 -1.37
C TYR A 69 -22.39 15.04 -1.24
N GLY A 70 -23.12 14.36 -2.11
CA GLY A 70 -24.58 14.40 -2.18
C GLY A 70 -25.18 13.01 -2.32
N GLU A 71 -26.41 12.94 -2.83
CA GLU A 71 -27.09 11.66 -3.04
C GLU A 71 -26.57 10.91 -4.28
N GLU A 72 -26.22 11.64 -5.33
CA GLU A 72 -25.87 11.07 -6.63
C GLU A 72 -24.36 10.93 -6.87
N GLY A 73 -23.55 11.63 -6.10
CA GLY A 73 -22.10 11.65 -6.30
C GLY A 73 -21.36 12.56 -5.34
N LEU A 74 -20.11 12.83 -5.69
CA LEU A 74 -19.20 13.66 -4.92
C LEU A 74 -18.45 14.64 -5.83
N VAL A 75 -18.07 15.78 -5.27
CA VAL A 75 -17.29 16.81 -5.96
C VAL A 75 -15.85 16.72 -5.48
N LEU A 76 -14.93 16.49 -6.41
CA LEU A 76 -13.49 16.44 -6.17
C LEU A 76 -12.83 17.72 -6.65
N ASP A 77 -11.96 18.27 -5.82
CA ASP A 77 -10.93 19.19 -6.27
C ASP A 77 -9.72 18.37 -6.74
N ALA A 78 -9.69 18.08 -8.04
CA ALA A 78 -8.68 17.21 -8.64
C ALA A 78 -7.32 17.90 -8.62
N LYS A 79 -6.31 17.20 -8.10
CA LYS A 79 -4.98 17.78 -7.94
C LYS A 79 -4.33 18.01 -9.32
N GLY A 80 -4.26 19.28 -9.74
CA GLY A 80 -3.65 19.69 -11.01
C GLY A 80 -4.66 20.17 -12.05
N GLU A 81 -5.95 20.09 -11.77
CA GLU A 81 -7.00 20.72 -12.58
C GLU A 81 -7.46 22.02 -11.93
N LYS A 82 -7.96 22.95 -12.76
CA LYS A 82 -8.43 24.25 -12.27
C LYS A 82 -9.90 24.24 -11.85
N ALA A 83 -10.63 23.16 -12.14
CA ALA A 83 -12.06 23.07 -11.91
C ALA A 83 -12.36 21.81 -11.08
N ALA A 84 -13.32 21.95 -10.17
CA ALA A 84 -13.82 20.82 -9.41
C ALA A 84 -14.59 19.87 -10.34
N GLN A 85 -14.33 18.57 -10.21
CA GLN A 85 -14.94 17.52 -11.02
C GLN A 85 -16.03 16.83 -10.21
N THR A 86 -17.24 16.73 -10.79
CA THR A 86 -18.32 15.93 -10.20
C THR A 86 -18.19 14.49 -10.68
N VAL A 87 -18.16 13.54 -9.74
CA VAL A 87 -18.07 12.10 -10.00
C VAL A 87 -19.30 11.41 -9.41
N LYS A 88 -20.06 10.70 -10.24
CA LYS A 88 -21.25 9.95 -9.78
C LYS A 88 -20.83 8.66 -9.09
N TYR A 89 -21.61 8.22 -8.11
CA TYR A 89 -21.29 6.97 -7.39
C TYR A 89 -21.28 5.73 -8.30
N ASN A 90 -22.15 5.70 -9.32
CA ASN A 90 -22.20 4.61 -10.31
C ASN A 90 -20.93 4.51 -11.15
N ASP A 91 -20.17 5.59 -11.28
CA ASP A 91 -18.96 5.64 -12.09
C ASP A 91 -17.73 5.25 -11.27
N ILE A 92 -17.85 5.05 -9.96
CA ILE A 92 -16.74 4.70 -9.06
C ILE A 92 -16.58 3.18 -9.01
N ALA A 93 -15.50 2.68 -9.60
CA ALA A 93 -15.10 1.28 -9.45
C ALA A 93 -14.38 1.03 -8.11
N GLU A 94 -13.53 1.96 -7.68
CA GLU A 94 -12.79 1.85 -6.43
C GLU A 94 -12.54 3.23 -5.80
N LEU A 95 -12.71 3.33 -4.48
CA LEU A 95 -12.42 4.52 -3.69
C LEU A 95 -11.45 4.16 -2.56
N LYS A 96 -10.31 4.85 -2.49
CA LYS A 96 -9.32 4.67 -1.43
C LYS A 96 -8.80 6.02 -0.92
N PRO A 97 -8.44 6.14 0.37
CA PRO A 97 -7.71 7.30 0.85
C PRO A 97 -6.38 7.44 0.12
N ALA A 98 -5.99 8.67 -0.24
CA ALA A 98 -4.77 8.89 -1.01
C ALA A 98 -3.49 8.73 -0.16
N LYS A 99 -3.61 8.82 1.17
CA LYS A 99 -2.52 8.69 2.14
C LYS A 99 -2.89 7.67 3.20
N LYS A 100 -1.92 6.83 3.58
CA LYS A 100 -2.00 5.89 4.72
C LYS A 100 -1.19 6.37 5.93
N SER A 101 -0.91 7.66 5.96
CA SER A 101 -0.19 8.29 7.06
C SER A 101 -0.72 9.70 7.24
N TYR A 102 -0.62 10.16 8.48
CA TYR A 102 -1.03 11.49 8.88
C TYR A 102 0.00 12.06 9.84
N LYS A 103 0.26 13.36 9.69
CA LYS A 103 1.09 14.14 10.59
C LYS A 103 0.52 15.55 10.64
N ALA A 104 0.14 16.01 11.82
CA ALA A 104 -0.28 17.37 12.06
C ALA A 104 0.94 18.31 12.01
N SER A 105 0.74 19.52 11.48
CA SER A 105 1.73 20.61 11.47
C SER A 105 1.38 21.71 12.50
N GLY A 106 0.54 21.39 13.48
CA GLY A 106 -0.06 22.32 14.43
C GLY A 106 -1.29 21.69 15.09
N VAL A 107 -2.45 22.33 14.93
CA VAL A 107 -3.73 21.77 15.39
C VAL A 107 -4.08 20.52 14.57
N PRO A 108 -4.41 19.38 15.21
CA PRO A 108 -4.86 18.19 14.53
C PRO A 108 -6.10 18.43 13.65
N ASP A 109 -6.07 17.84 12.46
CA ASP A 109 -7.14 17.84 11.48
C ASP A 109 -7.83 16.46 11.54
N PRO A 110 -9.00 16.37 12.17
CA PRO A 110 -9.65 15.09 12.43
C PRO A 110 -10.09 14.39 11.13
N VAL A 111 -10.38 15.12 10.05
CA VAL A 111 -10.78 14.55 8.76
C VAL A 111 -9.59 13.84 8.13
N LYS A 112 -8.44 14.52 8.03
CA LYS A 112 -7.23 13.93 7.45
C LYS A 112 -6.69 12.77 8.30
N ALA A 113 -6.77 12.92 9.63
CA ALA A 113 -6.43 11.86 10.57
C ALA A 113 -7.31 10.61 10.37
N ARG A 114 -8.63 10.80 10.26
CA ARG A 114 -9.59 9.72 9.97
C ARG A 114 -9.33 9.07 8.63
N ALA A 115 -9.14 9.86 7.57
CA ALA A 115 -8.84 9.32 6.24
C ALA A 115 -7.58 8.45 6.22
N ALA A 116 -6.53 8.83 6.96
CA ALA A 116 -5.34 8.01 7.10
C ALA A 116 -5.61 6.69 7.86
N VAL A 117 -6.38 6.73 8.96
CA VAL A 117 -6.75 5.52 9.72
C VAL A 117 -7.64 4.58 8.90
N VAL A 118 -8.62 5.11 8.15
CA VAL A 118 -9.42 4.36 7.19
C VAL A 118 -8.53 3.73 6.11
N GLY A 119 -7.55 4.48 5.62
CA GLY A 119 -6.61 4.03 4.59
C GLY A 119 -5.64 2.94 5.06
N LEU A 120 -5.35 2.90 6.35
CA LEU A 120 -4.64 1.78 7.00
C LEU A 120 -5.59 0.58 7.10
N GLY A 121 -6.76 0.77 7.71
CA GLY A 121 -7.79 -0.26 7.83
C GLY A 121 -7.67 -1.11 9.10
N VAL A 122 -8.76 -1.82 9.42
CA VAL A 122 -8.83 -2.71 10.59
C VAL A 122 -7.82 -3.86 10.47
N GLY A 123 -7.22 -4.23 11.59
CA GLY A 123 -6.18 -5.27 11.72
C GLY A 123 -4.75 -4.76 11.50
N GLN A 124 -4.58 -3.57 10.92
CA GLN A 124 -3.23 -3.03 10.68
C GLN A 124 -2.54 -2.62 11.96
N HIS A 125 -1.25 -2.93 12.02
CA HIS A 125 -0.36 -2.52 13.10
C HIS A 125 0.14 -1.09 12.85
N ILE A 126 -0.12 -0.20 13.79
CA ILE A 126 0.10 1.23 13.63
C ILE A 126 0.87 1.81 14.82
N LYS A 127 1.48 2.96 14.57
CA LYS A 127 2.04 3.82 15.61
C LYS A 127 1.26 5.12 15.62
N VAL A 128 0.70 5.48 16.78
CA VAL A 128 -0.04 6.72 17.01
C VAL A 128 0.75 7.59 17.99
N LYS A 129 1.06 8.83 17.61
CA LYS A 129 1.62 9.85 18.50
C LYS A 129 0.53 10.87 18.85
N PHE A 130 0.43 11.20 20.13
CA PHE A 130 -0.48 12.20 20.68
C PHE A 130 0.29 13.49 21.00
N ASP A 131 -0.42 14.49 21.50
CA ASP A 131 0.20 15.62 22.18
C ASP A 131 0.94 15.17 23.46
N GLY A 132 2.04 15.85 23.81
CA GLY A 132 2.81 15.56 25.02
C GLY A 132 3.63 14.26 25.01
N ASP A 133 4.25 13.91 23.87
CA ASP A 133 5.16 12.76 23.70
C ASP A 133 4.60 11.36 24.00
N ARG A 134 3.31 11.24 24.29
CA ARG A 134 2.65 9.94 24.41
C ARG A 134 2.57 9.24 23.04
N VAL A 135 2.95 7.97 23.02
CA VAL A 135 2.91 7.13 21.82
C VAL A 135 2.23 5.80 22.14
N LEU A 136 1.33 5.34 21.26
CA LEU A 136 0.71 4.02 21.31
C LEU A 136 1.10 3.21 20.07
N HIS A 137 1.35 1.93 20.28
CA HIS A 137 1.63 0.93 19.25
C HIS A 137 0.60 -0.18 19.41
N GLY A 138 0.04 -0.67 18.31
CA GLY A 138 -1.01 -1.68 18.38
C GLY A 138 -1.78 -1.85 17.08
N HIS A 139 -2.83 -2.67 17.13
CA HIS A 139 -3.68 -2.97 15.98
C HIS A 139 -4.99 -2.20 16.01
N ILE A 140 -5.43 -1.67 14.87
CA ILE A 140 -6.76 -1.08 14.74
C ILE A 140 -7.81 -2.19 14.87
N THR A 141 -8.75 -2.08 15.79
CA THR A 141 -9.83 -3.07 15.97
C THR A 141 -11.19 -2.59 15.46
N ALA A 142 -11.42 -1.27 15.47
CA ALA A 142 -12.64 -0.65 14.96
C ALA A 142 -12.36 0.77 14.49
N ILE A 143 -13.11 1.25 13.49
CA ILE A 143 -13.02 2.61 12.94
C ILE A 143 -14.43 3.20 12.96
N GLY A 144 -14.59 4.35 13.62
CA GLY A 144 -15.85 5.09 13.69
C GLY A 144 -15.72 6.51 13.12
N PRO A 145 -16.78 7.32 13.21
CA PRO A 145 -16.80 8.67 12.63
C PRO A 145 -15.89 9.67 13.37
N ASP A 146 -15.82 9.59 14.70
CA ASP A 146 -15.08 10.56 15.54
C ASP A 146 -13.86 9.95 16.25
N ARG A 147 -13.82 8.62 16.30
CA ARG A 147 -12.82 7.86 17.02
C ARG A 147 -12.57 6.50 16.35
N PHE A 148 -11.44 5.92 16.65
CA PHE A 148 -11.14 4.52 16.33
C PHE A 148 -10.65 3.81 17.60
N THR A 149 -10.66 2.48 17.56
CA THR A 149 -10.19 1.65 18.66
C THR A 149 -8.88 0.99 18.26
N ILE A 150 -7.89 1.06 19.15
CA ILE A 150 -6.60 0.37 19.03
C ILE A 150 -6.48 -0.66 20.16
N MET A 151 -5.98 -1.85 19.85
CA MET A 151 -5.50 -2.81 20.86
C MET A 151 -3.99 -2.60 21.03
N PRO A 152 -3.52 -1.98 22.13
CA PRO A 152 -2.10 -1.69 22.29
C PRO A 152 -1.28 -2.94 22.61
N ASP A 153 -0.06 -3.04 22.09
CA ASP A 153 0.79 -4.26 22.24
C ASP A 153 1.09 -4.64 23.70
N LYS A 154 1.15 -3.63 24.58
CA LYS A 154 1.54 -3.78 25.99
C LYS A 154 0.36 -3.70 26.95
N GLN A 155 -0.88 -3.64 26.44
CA GLN A 155 -2.08 -3.48 27.25
C GLN A 155 -3.09 -4.55 26.86
N GLN A 156 -3.85 -5.05 27.85
CA GLN A 156 -4.85 -6.09 27.63
C GLN A 156 -6.23 -5.52 27.24
N ALA A 157 -6.39 -4.20 27.29
CA ALA A 157 -7.66 -3.53 27.03
C ALA A 157 -7.56 -2.68 25.74
N PRO A 158 -8.61 -2.70 24.89
CA PRO A 158 -8.74 -1.76 23.79
C PRO A 158 -8.78 -0.31 24.30
N VAL A 159 -8.19 0.60 23.53
CA VAL A 159 -8.16 2.04 23.81
C VAL A 159 -8.88 2.76 22.68
N GLU A 160 -9.85 3.59 23.02
CA GLU A 160 -10.47 4.51 22.07
C GLU A 160 -9.59 5.76 21.88
N VAL A 161 -9.42 6.16 20.62
CA VAL A 161 -8.59 7.30 20.23
C VAL A 161 -9.41 8.24 19.38
N ALA A 162 -9.58 9.48 19.84
CA ALA A 162 -10.25 10.53 19.10
C ALA A 162 -9.32 11.13 18.02
N TYR A 163 -9.85 11.38 16.82
CA TYR A 163 -9.04 11.87 15.70
C TYR A 163 -8.41 13.25 15.96
N ASN A 164 -9.08 14.10 16.73
CA ASN A 164 -8.61 15.43 17.11
C ASN A 164 -7.44 15.42 18.13
N SER A 165 -7.11 14.26 18.72
CA SER A 165 -6.02 14.12 19.69
C SER A 165 -4.73 13.60 19.07
N MET A 166 -4.77 13.18 17.80
CA MET A 166 -3.64 12.56 17.12
C MET A 166 -2.74 13.60 16.46
N GLN A 167 -1.46 13.54 16.78
CA GLN A 167 -0.42 14.32 16.10
C GLN A 167 0.15 13.57 14.91
N LEU A 168 0.21 12.24 14.97
CA LEU A 168 0.74 11.43 13.87
C LEU A 168 0.23 9.99 13.92
N VAL A 169 -0.02 9.42 12.75
CA VAL A 169 -0.29 8.00 12.56
C VAL A 169 0.35 7.49 11.28
N HIS A 170 0.96 6.31 11.34
CA HIS A 170 1.50 5.59 10.18
C HIS A 170 1.53 4.09 10.45
N GLU A 171 1.63 3.32 9.38
CA GLU A 171 1.88 1.89 9.42
C GLU A 171 3.22 1.61 10.11
N ASN A 172 3.22 0.70 11.08
CA ASN A 172 4.43 0.24 11.72
C ASN A 172 4.66 -1.22 11.32
N PRO A 173 5.37 -1.48 10.20
CA PRO A 173 5.64 -2.86 9.79
C PRO A 173 6.42 -3.55 10.90
N GLY A 174 5.84 -4.60 11.48
CA GLY A 174 6.49 -5.38 12.53
C GLY A 174 7.87 -5.88 12.07
N ALA A 175 8.78 -6.13 13.01
CA ALA A 175 10.17 -6.51 12.75
C ALA A 175 10.35 -7.73 11.82
N GLY A 176 9.30 -8.55 11.62
CA GLY A 176 9.30 -9.69 10.70
C GLY A 176 9.51 -9.31 9.22
N ALA A 177 9.03 -8.15 8.76
CA ALA A 177 9.23 -7.72 7.37
C ALA A 177 10.70 -7.34 7.09
N THR A 178 11.39 -6.78 8.09
CA THR A 178 12.82 -6.46 8.03
C THR A 178 13.69 -7.72 8.04
N LEU A 179 13.29 -8.75 8.79
CA LEU A 179 14.02 -10.02 8.87
C LEU A 179 14.03 -10.78 7.53
N VAL A 180 12.91 -10.77 6.80
CA VAL A 180 12.80 -11.40 5.47
C VAL A 180 13.70 -10.69 4.46
N LEU A 181 13.75 -9.36 4.47
CA LEU A 181 14.63 -8.59 3.58
C LEU A 181 16.12 -8.88 3.86
N LEU A 182 16.50 -9.00 5.14
CA LEU A 182 17.88 -9.37 5.54
C LEU A 182 18.26 -10.77 5.08
N LEU A 183 17.35 -11.75 5.20
CA LEU A 183 17.59 -13.13 4.74
C LEU A 183 17.76 -13.22 3.22
N VAL A 184 16.97 -12.46 2.45
CA VAL A 184 17.08 -12.42 0.98
C VAL A 184 18.42 -11.80 0.55
N VAL A 185 18.85 -10.72 1.18
CA VAL A 185 20.14 -10.07 0.88
C VAL A 185 21.31 -10.99 1.26
N ALA A 186 21.27 -11.61 2.43
CA ALA A 186 22.32 -12.55 2.86
C ALA A 186 22.42 -13.77 1.93
N GLY A 187 21.27 -14.31 1.48
CA GLY A 187 21.23 -15.40 0.51
C GLY A 187 21.86 -15.03 -0.84
N ALA A 188 21.59 -13.81 -1.34
CA ALA A 188 22.17 -13.33 -2.60
C ALA A 188 23.70 -13.18 -2.52
N ILE A 189 24.22 -12.69 -1.40
CA ILE A 189 25.67 -12.53 -1.18
C ILE A 189 26.36 -13.91 -1.12
N ALA A 190 25.76 -14.89 -0.44
CA ALA A 190 26.31 -16.24 -0.37
C ALA A 190 26.41 -16.90 -1.75
N ILE A 191 25.40 -16.74 -2.60
CA ILE A 191 25.41 -17.27 -3.98
C ILE A 191 26.49 -16.59 -4.83
N ALA A 192 26.66 -15.27 -4.70
CA ALA A 192 27.70 -14.52 -5.42
C ALA A 192 29.12 -14.92 -4.99
N ALA A 193 29.35 -15.18 -3.69
CA ALA A 193 30.64 -15.62 -3.19
C ALA A 193 31.03 -17.01 -3.73
N VAL A 194 30.08 -17.95 -3.78
CA VAL A 194 30.32 -19.29 -4.35
C VAL A 194 30.65 -19.21 -5.84
N ALA A 195 29.94 -18.38 -6.60
CA ALA A 195 30.19 -18.18 -8.03
C ALA A 195 31.59 -17.62 -8.33
N LEU A 196 32.12 -16.75 -7.45
CA LEU A 196 33.47 -16.16 -7.59
C LEU A 196 34.58 -17.12 -7.15
N THR A 197 34.34 -17.96 -6.15
CA THR A 197 35.35 -18.96 -5.72
C THR A 197 35.44 -20.19 -6.64
N GLY A 198 34.40 -20.46 -7.43
CA GLY A 198 34.38 -21.60 -8.37
C GLY A 198 35.14 -21.37 -9.68
N SER A 199 35.56 -20.13 -9.98
CA SER A 199 36.19 -19.78 -11.26
C SER A 199 37.72 -19.93 -11.30
N ASP A 200 38.39 -20.14 -10.16
CA ASP A 200 39.87 -20.13 -10.11
C ASP A 200 40.53 -21.53 -10.11
N THR A 201 39.76 -22.62 -10.10
CA THR A 201 40.35 -23.98 -10.00
C THR A 201 40.67 -24.64 -11.36
N VAL A 202 40.51 -23.95 -12.50
CA VAL A 202 40.81 -24.51 -13.83
C VAL A 202 41.81 -23.65 -14.60
N ARG A 203 42.98 -23.39 -14.01
CA ARG A 203 44.10 -22.79 -14.76
C ARG A 203 45.45 -23.23 -14.20
N GLY A 204 45.84 -24.45 -14.53
CA GLY A 204 47.23 -24.89 -14.33
C GLY A 204 47.39 -26.39 -14.42
N SER A 205 47.76 -26.87 -15.62
CA SER A 205 48.60 -28.06 -15.87
C SER A 205 48.76 -28.20 -17.39
N PHE A 206 49.76 -27.54 -17.95
CA PHE A 206 50.44 -27.96 -19.17
C PHE A 206 51.73 -28.68 -18.76
#